data_AF-A0A6M0JXS4-F1
#
_entry.id   AF-A0A6M0JXS4-F1
#
_cell.length_a   1.000
_cell.length_b   1.000
_cell.length_c   1.000
_cell.angle_alpha   90.00
_cell.angle_beta   90.00
_cell.angle_gamma   90.00
#
_symmetry.space_group_name_H-M   'P 1'
#
loop_
_entity.id
_entity.type
_entity.pdbx_description
1 polymer ?
#
loop_
_entity_poly.entity_id
_entity_poly.type
_entity_poly.pdbx_seq_one_letter_code
_entity_poly.pdbx_strand_id
1 'polypeptide(L)'
;MATHRPALPLLPPILLAGCAFSGGPVGSLPPPAKPSEAGTLIIYRDQSPVGIFGTLRVTLDGKPLYRLGMGQSHRVRLDSGEYLLGYSIGLNDCGGVVNIRSGQTERVRLAPNCMMHRD
;
A
#
# COMPACT_ATOMS: atom_id res chain seq x y z
N MET A 1 28.68 -47.52 36.64
CA MET A 1 29.15 -46.68 35.50
C MET A 1 27.96 -45.87 35.02
N ALA A 2 27.93 -44.57 35.32
CA ALA A 2 26.82 -43.67 34.98
C ALA A 2 27.09 -43.00 33.63
N THR A 3 26.21 -43.18 32.66
CA THR A 3 26.30 -42.61 31.32
C THR A 3 25.62 -41.25 31.28
N HIS A 4 26.42 -40.17 31.21
CA HIS A 4 25.92 -38.83 30.95
C HIS A 4 25.62 -38.66 29.45
N ARG A 5 24.37 -38.32 29.11
CA ARG A 5 23.98 -37.85 27.78
C ARG A 5 24.32 -36.36 27.64
N PRO A 6 25.03 -35.91 26.57
CA PRO A 6 25.19 -34.50 26.31
C PRO A 6 23.90 -33.96 25.67
N ALA A 7 23.22 -33.04 26.36
CA ALA A 7 22.14 -32.27 25.77
C ALA A 7 22.75 -31.21 24.84
N LEU A 8 22.61 -31.40 23.54
CA LEU A 8 23.04 -30.45 22.52
C LEU A 8 22.05 -29.27 22.51
N PRO A 9 22.46 -28.02 22.78
CA PRO A 9 21.54 -26.89 22.72
C PRO A 9 21.23 -26.57 21.25
N LEU A 10 19.99 -26.83 20.84
CA LEU A 10 19.43 -26.35 19.57
C LEU A 10 19.31 -24.83 19.63
N LEU A 11 20.28 -24.12 19.04
CA LEU A 11 20.20 -22.70 18.75
C LEU A 11 19.10 -22.47 17.68
N PRO A 12 18.06 -21.66 17.96
CA PRO A 12 17.08 -21.31 16.93
C PRO A 12 17.74 -20.37 15.90
N PRO A 13 17.53 -20.58 14.60
CA PRO A 13 17.97 -19.62 13.61
C PRO A 13 17.13 -18.36 13.76
N ILE A 14 17.75 -17.28 14.26
CA ILE A 14 17.15 -15.96 14.26
C ILE A 14 17.09 -15.53 12.78
N LEU A 15 15.90 -15.64 12.18
CA LEU A 15 15.59 -15.09 10.85
C LEU A 15 15.63 -13.55 10.91
N LEU A 16 16.84 -12.99 10.92
CA LEU A 16 17.10 -11.57 10.75
C LEU A 16 17.32 -11.27 9.27
N ALA A 17 16.23 -10.97 8.54
CA ALA A 17 16.19 -9.99 7.44
C ALA A 17 14.84 -10.09 6.71
N GLY A 18 13.99 -9.08 6.85
CA GLY A 18 12.77 -8.97 6.04
C GLY A 18 11.91 -7.73 6.21
N CYS A 19 12.36 -6.69 6.94
CA CYS A 19 11.54 -5.49 7.17
C CYS A 19 11.51 -4.50 5.99
N ALA A 20 12.02 -4.86 4.81
CA ALA A 20 12.09 -3.96 3.65
C ALA A 20 10.91 -4.08 2.66
N PHE A 21 10.04 -5.09 2.83
CA PHE A 21 8.87 -5.31 1.95
C PHE A 21 7.58 -4.68 2.49
N SER A 22 7.62 -4.08 3.68
CA SER A 22 6.48 -3.36 4.24
C SER A 22 6.34 -2.00 3.56
N GLY A 23 5.30 -1.88 2.73
CA GLY A 23 4.77 -0.57 2.38
C GLY A 23 4.19 0.14 3.60
N GLY A 24 3.79 1.39 3.40
CA GLY A 24 3.27 2.26 4.46
C GLY A 24 3.11 3.71 3.99
N PRO A 25 2.61 4.60 4.86
CA PRO A 25 2.51 6.03 4.57
C PRO A 25 3.88 6.65 4.33
N VAL A 26 3.96 7.51 3.32
CA VAL A 26 5.14 8.31 2.97
C VAL A 26 4.88 9.79 3.17
N GLY A 27 3.65 10.21 2.91
CA GLY A 27 3.18 11.58 3.15
C GLY A 27 1.92 11.59 3.99
N SER A 28 1.51 12.79 4.35
CA SER A 28 0.21 13.07 4.96
C SER A 28 -0.60 13.96 4.04
N LEU A 29 -1.91 13.76 4.05
CA LEU A 29 -2.85 14.73 3.52
C LEU A 29 -3.41 15.55 4.68
N PRO A 30 -3.72 16.84 4.45
CA PRO A 30 -4.52 17.58 5.40
C PRO A 30 -5.86 16.86 5.62
N PRO A 31 -6.45 16.97 6.81
CA PRO A 31 -7.80 16.46 7.02
C PRO A 31 -8.78 17.15 6.04
N PRO A 32 -9.88 16.47 5.65
CA PRO A 32 -10.90 17.07 4.80
C PRO A 32 -11.42 18.37 5.40
N ALA A 33 -11.62 19.40 4.57
CA ALA A 33 -12.16 20.68 4.98
C ALA A 33 -13.60 20.53 5.52
N LYS A 34 -14.36 19.57 4.98
CA LYS A 34 -15.73 19.26 5.45
C LYS A 34 -15.85 17.76 5.79
N PRO A 35 -15.48 17.35 7.02
CA PRO A 35 -15.46 15.93 7.40
C PRO A 35 -16.82 15.21 7.28
N SER A 36 -17.94 15.92 7.41
CA SER A 36 -19.29 15.38 7.22
C SER A 36 -19.64 15.09 5.76
N GLU A 37 -18.98 15.78 4.81
CA GLU A 37 -19.17 15.62 3.36
C GLU A 37 -18.04 14.80 2.72
N ALA A 38 -17.05 14.36 3.51
CA ALA A 38 -15.89 13.66 3.00
C ALA A 38 -16.22 12.22 2.57
N GLY A 39 -15.78 11.84 1.38
CA GLY A 39 -15.79 10.46 0.90
C GLY A 39 -14.59 9.66 1.41
N THR A 40 -14.56 8.39 1.05
CA THR A 40 -13.47 7.47 1.39
C THR A 40 -12.87 6.89 0.12
N LEU A 41 -11.55 6.96 -0.02
CA LEU A 41 -10.80 6.26 -1.06
C LEU A 41 -10.05 5.10 -0.41
N ILE A 42 -10.26 3.89 -0.91
CA ILE A 42 -9.49 2.70 -0.55
C ILE A 42 -8.61 2.34 -1.73
N ILE A 43 -7.31 2.38 -1.52
CA ILE A 43 -6.29 2.08 -2.54
C ILE A 43 -5.63 0.79 -2.12
N TYR A 44 -5.49 -0.16 -3.04
CA TYR A 44 -4.79 -1.39 -2.73
C TYR A 44 -4.01 -1.91 -3.94
N ARG A 45 -2.89 -2.57 -3.66
CA ARG A 45 -2.10 -3.24 -4.68
C ARG A 45 -2.61 -4.65 -4.88
N ASP A 46 -2.78 -5.04 -6.13
CA ASP A 46 -3.10 -6.41 -6.52
C ASP A 46 -2.08 -7.43 -5.97
N GLN A 47 -2.50 -8.68 -5.77
CA GLN A 47 -1.65 -9.77 -5.26
C GLN A 47 -0.76 -10.42 -6.32
N SER A 48 -0.42 -9.66 -7.37
CA SER A 48 0.42 -10.14 -8.46
C SER A 48 1.88 -10.36 -7.99
N PRO A 49 2.50 -11.50 -8.34
CA PRO A 49 3.92 -11.75 -8.06
C PRO A 49 4.86 -10.87 -8.91
N VAL A 50 4.33 -10.16 -9.91
CA VAL A 50 5.12 -9.21 -10.71
C VAL A 50 5.59 -8.07 -9.80
N GLY A 51 6.91 -7.93 -9.69
CA GLY A 51 7.53 -6.96 -8.80
C GLY A 51 7.30 -7.27 -7.32
N ILE A 52 7.23 -8.55 -6.93
CA ILE A 52 7.02 -9.00 -5.53
C ILE A 52 7.99 -8.37 -4.53
N PHE A 53 9.22 -8.06 -4.96
CA PHE A 53 10.24 -7.41 -4.13
C PHE A 53 10.17 -5.87 -4.13
N GLY A 54 9.35 -5.28 -5.01
CA GLY A 54 9.14 -3.84 -5.10
C GLY A 54 7.88 -3.38 -4.36
N THR A 55 7.74 -2.08 -4.14
CA THR A 55 6.49 -1.44 -3.72
C THR A 55 5.97 -0.54 -4.83
N LEU A 56 4.65 -0.36 -4.93
CA LEU A 56 4.08 0.72 -5.75
C LEU A 56 4.18 2.02 -4.96
N ARG A 57 4.72 3.08 -5.55
CA ARG A 57 4.72 4.42 -4.93
C ARG A 57 3.48 5.14 -5.39
N VAL A 58 2.55 5.42 -4.48
CA VAL A 58 1.25 6.06 -4.77
C VAL A 58 1.32 7.54 -4.49
N THR A 59 0.74 8.33 -5.39
CA THR A 59 0.59 9.78 -5.26
C THR A 59 -0.86 10.19 -5.44
N LEU A 60 -1.27 11.26 -4.78
CA LEU A 60 -2.56 11.93 -5.01
C LEU A 60 -2.27 13.40 -5.35
N ASP A 61 -2.74 13.86 -6.52
CA ASP A 61 -2.45 15.19 -7.07
C ASP A 61 -0.94 15.51 -7.07
N GLY A 62 -0.13 14.52 -7.46
CA GLY A 62 1.33 14.60 -7.50
C GLY A 62 2.02 14.56 -6.12
N LYS A 63 1.27 14.54 -5.01
CA LYS A 63 1.85 14.43 -3.66
C LYS A 63 2.02 12.96 -3.26
N PRO A 64 3.20 12.54 -2.76
CA PRO A 64 3.40 11.18 -2.26
C PRO A 64 2.44 10.85 -1.11
N LEU A 65 1.84 9.66 -1.17
CA LEU A 65 0.86 9.21 -0.18
C LEU A 65 1.30 7.92 0.51
N TYR A 66 1.47 6.84 -0.27
CA TYR A 66 1.79 5.50 0.24
C TYR A 66 2.88 4.82 -0.58
N ARG A 67 3.60 3.88 0.04
CA ARG A 67 4.20 2.74 -0.65
C ARG A 67 3.31 1.53 -0.42
N LEU A 68 2.96 0.79 -1.46
CA LEU A 68 2.14 -0.43 -1.33
C LEU A 68 2.97 -1.67 -1.67
N GLY A 69 3.17 -2.51 -0.68
CA GLY A 69 3.55 -3.91 -0.86
C GLY A 69 2.41 -4.74 -1.44
N MET A 70 2.71 -5.96 -1.86
CA MET A 70 1.74 -6.88 -2.45
C MET A 70 0.54 -7.12 -1.51
N GLY A 71 -0.68 -6.96 -2.02
CA GLY A 71 -1.93 -7.14 -1.26
C GLY A 71 -2.19 -6.07 -0.18
N GLN A 72 -1.32 -5.08 -0.02
CA GLN A 72 -1.54 -4.03 0.98
C GLN A 72 -2.63 -3.06 0.52
N SER A 73 -3.41 -2.58 1.49
CA SER A 73 -4.48 -1.61 1.30
C SER A 73 -4.36 -0.46 2.29
N HIS A 74 -4.69 0.74 1.85
CA HIS A 74 -4.81 1.92 2.69
C HIS A 74 -6.13 2.64 2.41
N ARG A 75 -6.65 3.28 3.46
CA ARG A 75 -7.87 4.09 3.43
C ARG A 75 -7.52 5.53 3.71
N VAL A 76 -8.09 6.44 2.92
CA VAL A 76 -7.97 7.88 3.13
C VAL A 76 -9.33 8.54 3.01
N ARG A 77 -9.58 9.54 3.85
CA ARG A 77 -10.77 10.41 3.72
C ARG A 77 -10.38 11.65 2.97
N LEU A 78 -11.19 12.02 2.00
CA LEU A 78 -10.95 13.15 1.10
C LEU A 78 -12.24 13.96 1.00
N ASP A 79 -12.11 15.27 0.77
CA ASP A 79 -13.25 16.07 0.36
C ASP A 79 -13.84 15.49 -0.94
N SER A 80 -15.12 15.77 -1.20
CA SER A 80 -15.73 15.36 -2.46
C SER A 80 -15.11 16.14 -3.63
N GLY A 81 -14.77 15.47 -4.72
CA GLY A 81 -14.09 16.10 -5.85
C GLY A 81 -13.37 15.10 -6.75
N GLU A 82 -12.72 15.62 -7.78
CA GLU A 82 -11.84 14.85 -8.66
C GLU A 82 -10.40 14.95 -8.20
N TYR A 83 -9.71 13.81 -8.19
CA TYR A 83 -8.32 13.70 -7.79
C TYR A 83 -7.52 12.94 -8.85
N LEU A 84 -6.28 13.32 -9.08
CA LEU A 84 -5.35 12.56 -9.90
C LEU A 84 -4.64 11.53 -9.04
N LEU A 85 -5.07 10.27 -9.14
CA LEU A 85 -4.40 9.15 -8.51
C LEU A 85 -3.28 8.65 -9.41
N GLY A 86 -2.04 8.79 -8.95
CA GLY A 86 -0.85 8.29 -9.64
C GLY A 86 -0.22 7.14 -8.87
N TYR A 87 0.50 6.27 -9.58
CA TYR A 87 1.41 5.34 -8.95
C TYR A 87 2.56 4.95 -9.87
N SER A 88 3.70 4.56 -9.29
CA SER A 88 4.85 4.10 -10.06
C SER A 88 5.38 2.74 -9.64
N ILE A 89 5.91 2.02 -10.62
CA ILE A 89 6.60 0.74 -10.47
C ILE A 89 7.93 0.78 -11.23
N GLY A 90 9.03 0.80 -10.48
CA GLY A 90 10.36 1.01 -11.07
C GLY A 90 10.43 2.38 -11.76
N LEU A 91 10.54 2.38 -13.09
CA LEU A 91 10.63 3.58 -13.94
C LEU A 91 9.33 3.89 -14.69
N ASN A 92 8.25 3.15 -14.43
CA ASN A 92 6.96 3.38 -15.09
C ASN A 92 6.06 4.19 -14.17
N ASP A 93 5.52 5.29 -14.67
CA ASP A 93 4.51 6.10 -14.01
C ASP A 93 3.15 5.82 -14.65
N CYS A 94 2.16 5.49 -13.83
CA CYS A 94 0.80 5.16 -14.22
C CYS A 94 -0.17 6.07 -13.45
N GLY A 95 -1.39 6.26 -13.94
CA GLY A 95 -2.37 7.04 -13.19
C GLY A 95 -3.71 7.19 -13.87
N GLY A 96 -4.65 7.80 -13.15
CA GLY A 96 -5.99 8.09 -13.62
C GLY A 96 -6.72 9.01 -12.65
N VAL A 97 -7.78 9.64 -13.14
CA VAL A 97 -8.67 10.46 -12.30
C VAL A 97 -9.53 9.55 -11.43
N VAL A 98 -9.80 9.92 -10.19
CA VAL A 98 -10.81 9.28 -9.33
C VAL A 98 -11.78 10.34 -8.85
N ASN A 99 -13.08 10.02 -8.82
CA ASN A 99 -14.11 10.94 -8.37
C ASN A 99 -14.60 10.50 -6.99
N ILE A 100 -14.32 11.31 -5.98
CA ILE A 100 -14.73 11.05 -4.61
C ILE A 100 -16.07 11.74 -4.37
N ARG A 101 -17.08 10.96 -4.01
CA ARG A 101 -18.43 11.45 -3.71
C ARG A 101 -18.66 11.47 -2.21
N SER A 102 -19.45 12.45 -1.77
CA SER A 102 -19.80 12.62 -0.35
C SER A 102 -20.44 11.35 0.22
N GLY A 103 -19.90 10.87 1.34
CA GLY A 103 -20.36 9.67 2.04
C GLY A 103 -20.11 8.35 1.32
N GLN A 104 -19.53 8.35 0.11
CA GLN A 104 -19.28 7.14 -0.66
C GLN A 104 -17.86 6.60 -0.43
N THR A 105 -17.70 5.30 -0.68
CA THR A 105 -16.39 4.63 -0.67
C THR A 105 -16.02 4.22 -2.08
N GLU A 106 -14.98 4.85 -2.61
CA GLU A 106 -14.35 4.48 -3.88
C GLU A 106 -13.23 3.46 -3.60
N ARG A 107 -13.21 2.37 -4.36
CA ARG A 107 -12.18 1.33 -4.26
C ARG A 107 -11.37 1.28 -5.54
N VAL A 108 -10.05 1.35 -5.41
CA VAL A 108 -9.13 1.32 -6.54
C VAL A 108 -8.06 0.25 -6.35
N ARG A 109 -8.04 -0.72 -7.27
CA ARG A 109 -7.00 -1.74 -7.39
C ARG A 109 -5.91 -1.27 -8.35
N LEU A 110 -4.67 -1.28 -7.86
CA LEU A 110 -3.48 -0.94 -8.65
C LEU A 110 -2.73 -2.22 -9.01
N ALA A 111 -2.58 -2.47 -10.31
CA ALA A 111 -1.83 -3.61 -10.81
C ALA A 111 -0.42 -3.19 -11.29
N PRO A 112 0.59 -4.07 -11.16
CA PRO A 112 1.97 -3.81 -11.61
C PRO A 112 2.15 -3.53 -13.11
N ASN A 113 1.13 -3.75 -13.94
CA ASN A 113 1.16 -3.56 -15.39
C ASN A 113 0.47 -2.25 -15.84
N CYS A 114 0.50 -1.21 -15.00
CA CYS A 114 -0.19 0.07 -15.23
C CYS A 114 -1.72 -0.02 -15.40
N MET A 115 -2.37 -1.10 -14.95
CA MET A 115 -3.83 -1.16 -14.90
C MET A 115 -4.37 -0.66 -13.55
N MET A 116 -5.40 0.17 -13.64
CA MET A 116 -6.17 0.68 -12.50
C MET A 116 -7.63 0.22 -12.66
N HIS A 117 -8.13 -0.56 -11.69
CA HIS A 117 -9.53 -0.99 -11.68
C HIS A 117 -10.30 -0.29 -10.57
N ARG A 118 -11.50 0.16 -10.89
CA ARG A 118 -12.48 0.66 -9.91
C ARG A 118 -13.50 -0.44 -9.67
N ASP A 119 -13.77 -0.74 -8.40
CA ASP A 119 -14.72 -1.78 -7.98
C ASP A 119 -16.06 -1.16 -7.52
#